data_AF-A0A2V9X2V6-F1
#
_entry.id   AF-A0A2V9X2V6-F1
#
_cell.length_a   1.000
_cell.length_b   1.000
_cell.length_c   1.000
_cell.angle_alpha   90.00
_cell.angle_beta   90.00
_cell.angle_gamma   90.00
#
_symmetry.space_group_name_H-M   'P 1'
#
loop_
_entity.id
_entity.type
_entity.pdbx_description
1 polymer ?
#
loop_
_entity_poly.entity_id
_entity_poly.type
_entity_poly.pdbx_seq_one_letter_code
_entity_poly.pdbx_strand_id
1 'polypeptide(L)'
;MLLNVLADTDPNGIWHFGTLQDFLTNNPTKFQGGIASTLSPRNLRQTLFGAYLQDDWRWRPNLTLNLGLRYEMSTVLSETSGKLANLANLPDANPHLGTPFYNNPTLKNFEPRVGFAWDPLTNGRTAVRGGVGMFDVLPLPYQFILLTTQAAPFFSYTAINAG
;
A
#
# COMPACT_ATOMS: atom_id res chain seq x y z
N MET A 1 -1.25 -7.99 9.99
CA MET A 1 -0.30 -6.89 10.18
C MET A 1 -0.98 -5.76 10.96
N LEU A 2 -0.30 -5.23 11.99
CA LEU A 2 -0.79 -4.11 12.78
C LEU A 2 0.13 -2.92 12.51
N LEU A 3 -0.42 -1.76 12.17
CA LEU A 3 0.35 -0.53 12.01
C LEU A 3 -0.36 0.60 12.76
N ASN A 4 0.24 1.05 13.86
CA ASN A 4 -0.24 2.23 14.59
C ASN A 4 0.53 3.44 14.08
N VAL A 5 -0.17 4.42 13.52
CA VAL A 5 0.44 5.65 13.03
C VAL A 5 -0.26 6.82 13.69
N LEU A 6 0.52 7.68 14.36
CA LEU A 6 -0.01 8.98 14.75
C LEU A 6 -0.19 9.80 13.48
N ALA A 7 -1.26 10.60 13.39
CA ALA A 7 -1.35 11.59 12.33
C ALA A 7 -0.19 12.58 12.50
N ASP A 8 0.92 12.32 11.83
CA ASP A 8 2.06 13.21 11.79
C ASP A 8 1.86 14.14 10.60
N THR A 9 1.58 15.38 10.94
CA THR A 9 1.55 16.49 10.00
C THR A 9 2.24 17.60 10.74
N ASP A 10 3.34 18.09 10.16
CA ASP A 10 4.16 19.22 10.61
C ASP A 10 3.51 19.96 11.79
N PRO A 11 3.73 19.54 13.05
CA PRO A 11 3.09 20.20 14.19
C PRO A 11 3.49 21.68 14.28
N ASN A 12 4.56 22.04 13.57
CA ASN A 12 5.11 23.38 13.44
C ASN A 12 4.58 24.16 12.22
N GLY A 13 3.76 23.54 11.36
CA GLY A 13 3.26 24.12 10.11
C GLY A 13 4.33 24.42 9.07
N ILE A 14 3.90 25.06 7.99
CA ILE A 14 4.71 25.48 6.84
C ILE A 14 4.56 27.00 6.69
N TRP A 15 5.71 27.68 6.65
CA TRP A 15 5.79 29.10 6.33
C TRP A 15 6.08 29.28 4.85
N HIS A 16 5.26 30.08 4.17
CA HIS A 16 5.45 30.45 2.78
C HIS A 16 5.99 31.87 2.69
N PHE A 17 6.99 32.05 1.84
CA PHE A 17 7.61 33.34 1.55
C PHE A 17 7.34 33.68 0.08
N GLY A 18 6.95 34.92 -0.21
CA GLY A 18 6.64 35.35 -1.57
C GLY A 18 7.88 35.49 -2.46
N THR A 19 9.02 35.84 -1.86
CA THR A 19 10.29 36.03 -2.54
C THR A 19 11.47 35.48 -1.73
N LEU A 20 12.65 35.35 -2.35
CA LEU A 20 13.89 35.03 -1.63
C LEU A 20 14.26 36.11 -0.61
N GLN A 21 14.00 37.38 -0.90
CA GLN A 21 14.26 38.47 0.03
C GLN A 21 13.42 38.31 1.30
N ASP A 22 12.12 38.02 1.15
CA ASP A 22 11.21 37.76 2.28
C ASP A 22 11.67 36.59 3.13
N PHE A 23 12.23 35.54 2.52
CA PHE A 23 12.83 34.42 3.24
C PHE A 23 14.06 34.85 4.04
N LEU A 24 14.97 35.61 3.42
CA LEU A 24 16.19 36.09 4.08
C LEU A 24 15.91 37.10 5.20
N THR A 25 14.82 37.86 5.11
CA THR A 25 14.38 38.82 6.13
C THR A 25 13.35 38.25 7.11
N ASN A 26 13.00 36.96 6.99
CA ASN A 26 12.00 36.28 7.82
C ASN A 26 10.63 36.99 7.83
N ASN A 27 10.15 37.41 6.65
CA ASN A 27 8.85 38.05 6.43
C ASN A 27 7.90 37.14 5.62
N PRO A 28 7.26 36.13 6.25
CA PRO A 28 6.39 35.20 5.53
C PRO A 28 5.10 35.86 5.06
N THR A 29 4.55 35.39 3.94
CA THR A 29 3.26 35.86 3.40
C THR A 29 2.08 34.99 3.86
N LYS A 30 2.34 33.73 4.21
CA LYS A 30 1.31 32.79 4.66
C LYS A 30 1.91 31.75 5.61
N PHE A 31 1.16 31.43 6.65
CA PHE A 31 1.36 30.25 7.50
C PHE A 31 0.26 29.22 7.24
N GLN A 32 0.61 27.95 7.13
CA GLN A 32 -0.34 26.85 7.02
C GLN A 32 0.05 25.74 8.00
N GLY A 33 -0.90 25.25 8.80
CA GLY A 33 -0.63 24.19 9.78
C GLY A 33 -1.87 23.37 10.12
N GLY A 34 -1.67 22.15 10.62
CA GLY A 34 -2.77 21.31 11.11
C GLY A 34 -3.40 21.92 12.38
N ILE A 35 -4.71 21.85 12.52
CA ILE A 35 -5.39 22.30 13.74
C ILE A 35 -5.15 21.27 14.84
N ALA A 36 -4.47 21.68 15.92
CA ALA A 36 -4.03 20.79 17.00
C ALA A 36 -5.15 19.93 17.59
N SER A 37 -6.38 20.44 17.69
CA SER A 37 -7.54 19.70 18.22
C SER A 37 -8.02 18.55 17.31
N THR A 38 -7.63 18.56 16.03
CA THR A 38 -7.97 17.51 15.05
C THR A 38 -6.85 16.48 14.88
N LEU A 39 -5.66 16.74 15.43
CA LEU A 39 -4.55 15.79 15.45
C LEU A 39 -4.91 14.60 16.32
N SER A 40 -5.22 13.47 15.68
CA SER A 40 -5.60 12.26 16.38
C SER A 40 -5.00 11.02 15.73
N PRO A 41 -4.68 9.97 16.50
CA PRO A 41 -4.08 8.74 15.97
C PRO A 41 -4.96 8.06 14.92
N ARG A 42 -4.32 7.33 14.00
CA ARG A 42 -4.96 6.37 13.08
C ARG A 42 -4.43 4.98 13.37
N ASN A 43 -5.28 4.15 13.98
CA ASN A 43 -4.92 2.78 14.34
C ASN A 43 -5.27 1.83 13.22
N LEU A 44 -4.41 1.77 12.20
CA LEU A 44 -4.65 1.00 11.00
C LEU A 44 -4.48 -0.52 11.25
N ARG A 45 -5.36 -1.30 10.62
CA ARG A 45 -5.45 -2.75 10.75
C ARG A 45 -5.60 -3.38 9.37
N GLN A 46 -4.79 -4.41 9.10
CA GLN A 46 -4.86 -5.18 7.86
C GLN A 46 -4.43 -6.62 8.11
N THR A 47 -5.18 -7.59 7.63
CA THR A 47 -4.80 -9.01 7.70
C THR A 47 -4.24 -9.45 6.36
N LEU A 48 -3.19 -10.26 6.39
CA LEU A 48 -2.64 -10.90 5.20
C LEU A 48 -2.88 -12.41 5.34
N PHE A 49 -3.29 -13.03 4.25
CA PHE A 49 -3.43 -14.46 4.13
C PHE A 49 -2.57 -14.94 2.96
N GLY A 50 -1.90 -16.06 3.14
CA GLY A 50 -1.06 -16.67 2.12
C GLY A 50 -1.17 -18.19 2.18
N ALA A 51 -1.28 -18.81 1.02
CA ALA A 51 -1.25 -20.25 0.85
C ALA A 51 -0.28 -20.59 -0.29
N TYR A 52 0.39 -21.73 -0.16
CA TYR A 52 1.37 -22.18 -1.15
C TYR A 52 1.27 -23.68 -1.37
N LEU A 53 1.34 -24.09 -2.63
CA LEU A 53 1.40 -25.47 -3.06
C LEU A 53 2.47 -25.60 -4.14
N GLN A 54 3.30 -26.62 -4.05
CA GLN A 54 4.27 -26.98 -5.08
C GLN A 54 4.33 -28.50 -5.24
N ASP A 55 4.50 -28.95 -6.48
CA ASP A 55 4.70 -30.35 -6.84
C ASP A 55 5.76 -30.49 -7.94
N ASP A 56 6.53 -31.57 -7.88
CA ASP A 56 7.54 -31.94 -8.88
C ASP A 56 7.09 -33.20 -9.61
N TRP A 57 6.38 -32.98 -10.70
CA TRP A 57 5.76 -34.06 -11.46
C TRP A 57 6.73 -34.65 -12.49
N ARG A 58 7.14 -35.90 -12.26
CA ARG A 58 7.89 -36.68 -13.26
C ARG A 58 6.97 -37.15 -14.37
N TRP A 59 6.81 -36.32 -15.41
CA TRP A 59 5.99 -36.68 -16.57
C TRP A 59 6.60 -37.81 -17.40
N ARG A 60 7.94 -37.84 -17.52
CA ARG A 60 8.71 -38.94 -18.15
C ARG A 60 9.99 -39.22 -17.33
N PRO A 61 10.66 -40.37 -17.49
CA PRO A 61 11.92 -40.66 -16.78
C PRO A 61 13.02 -39.60 -17.00
N ASN A 62 12.99 -38.91 -18.13
CA ASN A 62 13.91 -37.84 -18.49
C ASN A 62 13.30 -36.43 -18.45
N LEU A 63 12.05 -36.27 -18.04
CA LEU A 63 11.35 -34.97 -18.02
C LEU A 63 10.56 -34.80 -16.72
N THR A 64 10.99 -33.83 -15.92
CA THR A 64 10.31 -33.40 -14.70
C THR A 64 9.74 -32.00 -14.91
N LEU A 65 8.48 -31.82 -14.51
CA LEU A 65 7.80 -30.53 -14.47
C LEU A 65 7.75 -30.06 -13.02
N ASN A 66 8.08 -28.80 -12.78
CA ASN A 66 8.03 -28.18 -11.45
C ASN A 66 6.83 -27.23 -11.49
N LEU A 67 5.78 -27.53 -10.74
CA LEU A 67 4.53 -26.80 -10.73
C LEU A 67 4.34 -26.15 -9.37
N GLY A 68 4.18 -24.84 -9.33
CA GLY A 68 3.94 -24.09 -8.09
C GLY A 68 2.77 -23.14 -8.24
N LEU A 69 2.01 -22.98 -7.16
CA LEU A 69 0.96 -21.97 -7.04
C LEU A 69 1.02 -21.34 -5.66
N ARG A 70 1.17 -20.03 -5.62
CA ARG A 70 0.90 -19.24 -4.41
C ARG A 70 -0.42 -18.52 -4.58
N TYR A 71 -1.15 -18.37 -3.50
CA TYR A 71 -2.24 -17.41 -3.39
C TYR A 71 -1.95 -16.52 -2.21
N GLU A 72 -2.00 -15.21 -2.42
CA GLU A 72 -1.93 -14.24 -1.35
C GLU A 72 -3.12 -13.30 -1.43
N MET A 73 -3.59 -12.81 -0.29
CA MET A 73 -4.54 -11.71 -0.25
C MET A 73 -4.33 -10.88 1.01
N SER A 74 -4.68 -9.61 0.94
CA SER A 74 -4.77 -8.74 2.09
C SER A 74 -6.19 -8.23 2.25
N THR A 75 -6.65 -8.08 3.49
CA THR A 75 -7.92 -7.40 3.74
C THR A 75 -7.79 -5.94 3.36
N VAL A 76 -8.93 -5.28 3.14
CA VAL A 76 -8.96 -3.82 3.03
C VAL A 76 -8.51 -3.22 4.35
N LEU A 77 -7.89 -2.05 4.26
CA LEU A 77 -7.53 -1.25 5.42
C LEU A 77 -8.75 -0.95 6.30
N SER A 78 -8.58 -1.10 7.61
CA SER A 78 -9.57 -0.72 8.62
C SER A 78 -8.92 0.07 9.75
N GLU A 79 -9.71 0.80 10.53
CA GLU A 79 -9.25 1.61 11.67
C GLU A 79 -10.17 1.40 12.87
N THR A 80 -9.61 1.31 14.07
CA THR A 80 -10.36 0.90 15.28
C THR A 80 -11.39 1.93 15.76
N SER A 81 -11.24 3.19 15.37
CA SER A 81 -12.03 4.34 15.83
C SER A 81 -12.95 4.89 14.73
N GLY A 82 -13.05 4.20 13.57
CA GLY A 82 -13.87 4.61 12.43
C GLY A 82 -13.37 5.86 11.68
N LYS A 83 -12.11 6.27 11.86
CA LYS A 83 -11.55 7.54 11.34
C LYS A 83 -10.96 7.43 9.93
N LEU A 84 -11.46 6.50 9.12
CA LEU A 84 -11.11 6.41 7.72
C LEU A 84 -12.08 7.26 6.90
N ALA A 85 -11.55 7.99 5.93
CA ALA A 85 -12.35 8.73 4.98
C ALA A 85 -11.66 8.74 3.62
N ASN A 86 -12.40 8.46 2.56
CA ASN A 86 -11.93 8.51 1.20
C ASN A 86 -12.99 9.08 0.26
N LEU A 87 -12.55 9.79 -0.77
CA LEU A 87 -13.43 10.18 -1.86
C LEU A 87 -13.32 9.11 -2.96
N ALA A 88 -14.40 8.37 -3.21
CA ALA A 88 -14.40 7.28 -4.17
C ALA A 88 -14.29 7.80 -5.61
N ASN A 89 -15.00 8.89 -5.93
CA ASN A 89 -14.94 9.56 -7.22
C ASN A 89 -14.73 11.07 -7.02
N LEU A 90 -13.93 11.70 -7.88
CA LEU A 90 -13.69 13.14 -7.85
C LEU A 90 -14.96 14.03 -7.78
N PRO A 91 -16.08 13.72 -8.46
CA PRO A 91 -17.30 14.53 -8.37
C PRO A 91 -18.16 14.27 -7.13
N ASP A 92 -17.80 13.31 -6.27
CA ASP A 92 -18.59 13.02 -5.07
C ASP A 92 -18.58 14.22 -4.12
N ALA A 93 -19.77 14.62 -3.63
CA ALA A 93 -19.89 15.77 -2.74
C ALA A 93 -19.42 15.49 -1.30
N ASN A 94 -19.42 14.21 -0.89
CA ASN A 94 -19.06 13.77 0.46
C ASN A 94 -18.11 12.57 0.39
N PRO A 95 -17.11 12.50 1.28
CA PRO A 95 -16.27 11.32 1.40
C PRO A 95 -17.06 10.14 1.98
N HIS A 96 -16.71 8.93 1.56
CA HIS A 96 -17.13 7.72 2.22
C HIS A 96 -16.35 7.58 3.54
N LEU A 97 -17.06 7.31 4.63
CA LEU A 97 -16.49 7.22 5.97
C LEU A 97 -16.45 5.75 6.44
N GLY A 98 -15.37 5.37 7.10
CA GLY A 98 -15.21 4.05 7.70
C GLY A 98 -14.71 2.99 6.73
N THR A 99 -15.26 1.78 6.82
CA THR A 99 -14.83 0.60 6.06
C THR A 99 -15.94 0.06 5.17
N PRO A 100 -15.63 -0.42 3.95
CA PRO A 100 -14.28 -0.61 3.40
C PRO A 100 -13.65 0.67 2.84
N PHE A 101 -12.36 0.89 3.10
CA PHE A 101 -11.61 2.05 2.60
C PHE A 101 -11.42 2.04 1.07
N TYR A 102 -11.45 0.86 0.44
CA TYR A 102 -11.45 0.68 -1.01
C TYR A 102 -11.93 -0.73 -1.36
N ASN A 103 -12.27 -0.97 -2.63
CA ASN A 103 -12.59 -2.32 -3.11
C ASN A 103 -11.33 -3.18 -3.15
N ASN A 104 -11.32 -4.33 -2.49
CA ASN A 104 -10.14 -5.17 -2.34
C ASN A 104 -9.60 -5.66 -3.71
N PRO A 105 -8.42 -5.20 -4.17
CA PRO A 105 -7.86 -5.62 -5.44
C PRO A 105 -7.16 -6.97 -5.36
N THR A 106 -6.89 -7.50 -4.16
CA THR A 106 -5.99 -8.64 -3.93
C THR A 106 -6.68 -9.99 -3.92
N LEU A 107 -8.02 -10.03 -4.03
CA LEU A 107 -8.77 -11.29 -3.89
C LEU A 107 -8.41 -12.34 -4.96
N LYS A 108 -7.73 -11.94 -6.04
CA LYS A 108 -7.33 -12.79 -7.18
C LYS A 108 -5.81 -12.83 -7.38
N ASN A 109 -5.03 -12.53 -6.35
CA ASN A 109 -3.56 -12.56 -6.40
C ASN A 109 -3.04 -14.00 -6.38
N PHE A 110 -3.02 -14.61 -7.56
CA PHE A 110 -2.46 -15.92 -7.79
C PHE A 110 -1.07 -15.79 -8.43
N GLU A 111 -0.09 -16.49 -7.89
CA GLU A 111 1.28 -16.53 -8.39
C GLU A 111 1.60 -17.94 -8.92
N PRO A 112 1.16 -18.28 -10.14
CA PRO A 112 1.56 -19.53 -10.79
C PRO A 112 3.05 -19.50 -11.14
N ARG A 113 3.70 -20.65 -10.98
CA ARG A 113 5.10 -20.89 -11.33
C ARG A 113 5.17 -22.22 -12.07
N VAL A 114 5.81 -22.22 -13.23
CA VAL A 114 5.96 -23.43 -14.05
C VAL A 114 7.40 -23.51 -14.50
N GLY A 115 8.03 -24.65 -14.25
CA GLY A 115 9.38 -24.95 -14.71
C GLY A 115 9.47 -26.37 -15.24
N PHE A 116 10.57 -26.66 -15.92
CA PHE A 116 10.89 -28.01 -16.38
C PHE A 116 12.39 -28.29 -16.25
N ALA A 117 12.70 -29.57 -16.09
CA ALA A 117 14.03 -30.12 -16.22
C ALA A 117 13.96 -31.33 -17.14
N TRP A 118 14.75 -31.30 -18.21
CA TRP A 118 14.72 -32.29 -19.27
C TRP A 118 16.13 -32.79 -19.58
N ASP A 119 16.30 -34.10 -19.68
CA ASP A 119 17.47 -34.74 -20.28
C ASP A 119 17.11 -35.19 -21.72
N PRO A 120 17.55 -34.44 -22.75
CA PRO A 120 17.22 -34.76 -24.14
C PRO A 120 17.83 -36.07 -24.62
N LEU A 121 18.99 -36.44 -24.08
CA LEU A 121 19.78 -37.58 -24.54
C LEU A 121 19.53 -38.85 -23.73
N THR A 122 18.73 -38.76 -22.66
CA THR A 122 18.38 -39.88 -21.76
C THR A 122 19.59 -40.60 -21.16
N ASN A 123 20.75 -39.94 -21.15
CA ASN A 123 22.02 -40.51 -20.74
C ASN A 123 22.53 -39.94 -19.41
N GLY A 124 21.77 -39.04 -18.79
CA GLY A 124 22.08 -38.37 -17.53
C GLY A 124 23.22 -37.34 -17.61
N ARG A 125 23.78 -37.07 -18.80
CA ARG A 125 24.97 -36.20 -18.97
C ARG A 125 24.62 -34.79 -19.44
N THR A 126 23.41 -34.58 -19.95
CA THR A 126 22.96 -33.29 -20.44
C THR A 126 21.60 -32.97 -19.85
N ALA A 127 21.46 -31.77 -19.28
CA ALA A 127 20.21 -31.29 -18.71
C ALA A 127 19.89 -29.90 -19.25
N VAL A 128 18.66 -29.73 -19.74
CA VAL A 128 18.07 -28.46 -20.12
C VAL A 128 17.02 -28.09 -19.07
N ARG A 129 17.10 -26.87 -18.56
CA ARG A 129 16.19 -26.36 -17.53
C ARG A 129 15.66 -25.00 -17.94
N GLY A 130 14.41 -24.75 -17.60
CA GLY A 130 13.77 -23.47 -17.84
C GLY A 130 12.53 -23.31 -16.98
N GLY A 131 12.03 -22.08 -16.85
CA GLY A 131 10.82 -21.81 -16.11
C GLY A 131 10.42 -20.35 -16.15
N VAL A 132 9.16 -20.10 -15.79
CA VAL A 132 8.52 -18.79 -15.73
C VAL A 132 7.61 -18.73 -14.50
N GLY A 133 7.34 -17.53 -14.00
CA GLY A 133 6.43 -17.32 -12.90
C GLY A 133 5.88 -15.90 -12.87
N MET A 134 4.71 -15.74 -12.27
CA MET A 134 4.10 -14.45 -11.95
C MET A 134 4.31 -14.14 -10.47
N PHE A 135 4.50 -12.87 -10.14
CA PHE A 135 4.73 -12.40 -8.78
C PHE A 135 3.97 -11.10 -8.57
N ASP A 136 3.43 -10.92 -7.38
CA ASP A 136 2.73 -9.69 -7.02
C ASP A 136 3.31 -9.04 -5.76
N VAL A 137 2.82 -7.84 -5.48
CA VAL A 137 3.15 -7.09 -4.27
C VAL A 137 1.85 -6.65 -3.65
N LEU A 138 1.60 -7.11 -2.42
CA LEU A 138 0.43 -6.72 -1.68
C LEU A 138 0.50 -5.25 -1.26
N PRO A 139 -0.61 -4.49 -1.37
CA PRO A 139 -0.69 -3.14 -0.85
C PRO A 139 -0.67 -3.18 0.68
N LEU A 140 0.33 -2.53 1.28
CA LEU A 140 0.55 -2.49 2.73
C LEU A 140 0.06 -1.17 3.34
N PRO A 141 -0.21 -1.12 4.66
CA PRO A 141 -0.87 0.04 5.26
C PRO A 141 -0.05 1.33 5.14
N TYR A 142 1.28 1.23 5.07
CA TYR A 142 2.16 2.39 5.01
C TYR A 142 1.92 3.26 3.75
N GLN A 143 1.48 2.64 2.65
CA GLN A 143 1.21 3.33 1.39
C GLN A 143 0.00 4.28 1.48
N PHE A 144 -0.85 4.11 2.51
CA PHE A 144 -2.08 4.87 2.70
C PHE A 144 -1.99 5.88 3.87
N ILE A 145 -0.83 6.02 4.52
CA ILE A 145 -0.70 6.87 5.72
C ILE A 145 -1.17 8.30 5.43
N LEU A 146 -0.60 8.96 4.41
CA LEU A 146 -0.94 10.34 4.08
C LEU A 146 -2.43 10.52 3.75
N LEU A 147 -3.02 9.54 3.07
CA LEU A 147 -4.43 9.57 2.70
C LEU A 147 -5.36 9.40 3.90
N THR A 148 -4.91 8.74 4.97
CA THR A 148 -5.77 8.44 6.14
C THR A 148 -5.57 9.41 7.30
N THR A 149 -4.38 9.99 7.47
CA THR A 149 -4.07 10.90 8.57
C THR A 149 -4.57 12.32 8.33
N GLN A 150 -4.65 12.75 7.06
CA GLN A 150 -5.05 14.10 6.67
C GLN A 150 -6.48 14.21 6.11
N ALA A 151 -7.24 13.11 6.14
CA ALA A 151 -8.57 13.09 5.54
C ALA A 151 -9.59 13.86 6.39
N ALA A 152 -10.34 14.74 5.72
CA ALA A 152 -11.58 15.30 6.26
C ALA A 152 -12.64 14.19 6.44
N PRO A 153 -13.51 14.27 7.47
CA PRO A 153 -13.66 15.36 8.44
C PRO A 153 -12.76 15.22 9.68
N PHE A 154 -11.95 14.17 9.77
CA PHE A 154 -11.18 13.82 10.97
C PHE A 154 -9.86 14.59 11.12
N PHE A 155 -9.57 15.48 10.18
CA PHE A 155 -8.40 16.34 10.14
C PHE A 155 -8.76 17.67 9.45
N SER A 156 -8.16 18.78 9.86
CA SER A 156 -8.31 20.08 9.19
C SER A 156 -7.04 20.92 9.26
N TYR A 157 -6.77 21.66 8.18
CA TYR A 157 -5.70 22.66 8.12
C TYR A 157 -6.26 24.06 8.40
N THR A 158 -5.47 24.89 9.08
CA THR A 158 -5.67 26.34 9.15
C THR A 158 -4.64 27.04 8.28
N ALA A 159 -5.02 28.16 7.68
CA ALA A 159 -4.12 29.04 6.95
C ALA A 159 -4.34 30.49 7.41
N ILE A 160 -3.24 31.16 7.74
CA ILE A 160 -3.23 32.56 8.17
C ILE A 160 -2.37 33.31 7.17
N ASN A 161 -2.95 34.28 6.46
CA ASN A 161 -2.18 35.19 5.62
C ASN A 161 -1.55 36.25 6.51
N ALA A 162 -0.25 36.49 6.33
CA ALA A 162 0.38 37.67 6.92
C ALA A 162 -0.01 38.87 6.05
N GLY A 163 -0.64 39.86 6.67
CA GLY A 163 -1.00 41.13 6.03
C GLY A 163 0.19 42.06 5.88
#